data_AF-A0A7S1R3G8-F1
#
_entry.id   AF-A0A7S1R3G8-F1
#
_cell.length_a   1.000
_cell.length_b   1.000
_cell.length_c   1.000
_cell.angle_alpha   90.00
_cell.angle_beta   90.00
_cell.angle_gamma   90.00
#
_symmetry.space_group_name_H-M   'P 1'
#
loop_
_entity.id
_entity.type
_entity.pdbx_description
1 polymer ?
#
loop_
_entity_poly.entity_id
_entity_poly.type
_entity_poly.pdbx_seq_one_letter_code
_entity_poly.pdbx_strand_id
1 'polypeptide(L)'
;KDQAETWLPRLVREHEVQVVRKGSEALSPRAKFWIVSYSLLSADAKAGRFQQRPDGSPHAVVIADESHNIKDWGAARTKALVPLLRRAQRAVLLSGTPTRNSADELHPQLCALVPRLAARLEDFR
;
A
#
# COMPACT_ATOMS: atom_id res chain seq x y z
N LYS A 1 14.01 6.20 3.60
CA LYS A 1 14.25 6.96 4.84
C LYS A 1 15.11 8.16 4.53
N ASP A 2 16.31 7.92 4.03
CA ASP A 2 17.33 8.92 3.72
C ASP A 2 16.80 10.04 2.81
N GLN A 3 16.04 9.71 1.77
CA GLN A 3 15.43 10.71 0.87
C GLN A 3 14.38 11.58 1.59
N ALA A 4 13.57 11.00 2.49
CA ALA A 4 12.58 11.77 3.24
C ALA A 4 13.27 12.74 4.21
N GLU A 5 14.37 12.32 4.83
CA GLU A 5 15.17 13.15 5.73
C GLU A 5 15.90 14.26 4.97
N THR A 6 16.41 13.95 3.78
CA THR A 6 17.13 14.91 2.93
C THR A 6 16.18 15.95 2.34
N TRP A 7 15.03 15.52 1.81
CA TRP A 7 14.14 16.40 1.04
C TRP A 7 13.01 17.03 1.86
N LEU A 8 12.65 16.45 3.01
CA LEU A 8 11.54 16.92 3.86
C LEU A 8 11.98 17.31 5.29
N PRO A 9 13.13 17.98 5.50
CA PRO A 9 13.68 18.22 6.85
C PRO A 9 12.79 19.11 7.74
N ARG A 10 11.88 19.89 7.14
CA ARG A 10 10.92 20.74 7.87
C ARG A 10 9.63 20.00 8.25
N LEU A 11 9.35 18.85 7.63
CA LEU A 11 8.10 18.11 7.81
C LEU A 11 8.30 16.86 8.67
N VAL A 12 9.50 16.28 8.61
CA VAL A 12 9.78 14.96 9.19
C VAL A 12 11.14 14.96 9.89
N ARG A 13 11.16 14.46 11.13
CA ARG A 13 12.39 14.14 11.86
C ARG A 13 12.73 12.65 11.67
N GLU A 14 13.97 12.27 11.93
CA GLU A 14 14.43 10.88 11.77
C GLU A 14 13.53 9.86 12.49
N HIS A 15 13.15 10.13 13.74
CA HIS A 15 12.29 9.23 14.54
C HIS A 15 10.83 9.18 14.06
N GLU A 16 10.45 10.02 13.09
CA GLU A 16 9.12 10.06 12.50
C GLU A 16 9.04 9.23 11.20
N VAL A 17 10.14 8.62 10.75
CA VAL A 17 10.19 7.66 9.64
C VAL A 17 10.62 6.30 10.15
N GLN A 18 9.73 5.31 10.07
CA GLN A 18 10.05 3.93 10.36
C GLN A 18 10.15 3.12 9.07
N VAL A 19 11.28 2.44 8.88
CA VAL A 19 11.41 1.37 7.89
C VAL A 19 11.19 0.06 8.62
N VAL A 20 10.09 -0.64 8.33
CA VAL A 20 9.78 -1.92 8.94
C VAL A 20 10.63 -2.99 8.26
N ARG A 21 11.47 -3.67 9.05
CA ARG A 21 12.44 -4.66 8.53
C ARG A 21 12.00 -6.09 8.78
N LYS A 22 11.14 -6.32 9.77
CA LYS A 22 10.70 -7.67 10.18
C LYS A 22 9.19 -7.70 10.41
N GLY A 23 8.57 -8.84 10.12
CA GLY A 23 7.13 -9.03 10.30
C GLY A 23 6.67 -9.06 11.76
N SER A 24 7.59 -9.18 12.73
CA SER A 24 7.30 -9.08 14.16
C SER A 24 7.54 -7.67 14.74
N GLU A 25 8.06 -6.74 13.93
CA GLU A 25 8.36 -5.40 14.37
C GLU A 25 7.07 -4.58 14.55
N ALA A 26 6.93 -3.93 15.71
CA ALA A 26 5.78 -3.09 15.99
C ALA A 26 5.85 -1.76 15.22
N LEU A 27 4.70 -1.27 14.76
CA LEU A 27 4.59 0.07 14.20
C LEU A 27 4.74 1.10 15.32
N SER A 28 5.74 1.97 15.21
CA SER A 28 6.01 3.06 16.14
C SER A 28 4.85 4.05 16.11
N PRO A 29 4.18 4.34 17.26
CA PRO A 29 3.11 5.33 17.32
C PRO A 29 3.58 6.77 17.04
N ARG A 30 4.89 7.03 17.15
CA ARG A 30 5.50 8.34 16.85
C ARG A 30 5.84 8.52 15.38
N ALA A 31 5.85 7.45 14.59
CA ALA A 31 6.14 7.54 13.17
C ALA A 31 4.98 8.22 12.43
N LYS A 32 5.34 9.14 11.52
CA LYS A 32 4.44 9.72 10.52
C LYS A 32 4.47 8.91 9.22
N PHE A 33 5.61 8.27 8.93
CA PHE A 33 5.82 7.43 7.76
C PHE A 33 6.19 6.02 8.18
N TRP A 34 5.45 5.04 7.67
CA TRP A 34 5.83 3.62 7.74
C TRP A 34 6.15 3.15 6.33
N ILE A 35 7.40 2.74 6.14
CA ILE A 35 7.89 2.16 4.88
C ILE A 35 7.89 0.65 5.07
N VAL A 36 7.02 -0.04 4.32
CA VAL A 36 6.80 -1.48 4.43
C VAL A 36 6.95 -2.10 3.05
N SER A 37 7.68 -3.22 2.96
CA SER A 37 7.79 -3.96 1.71
C SER A 37 6.52 -4.77 1.42
N TYR A 38 6.28 -5.06 0.14
CA TYR A 38 5.18 -5.95 -0.27
C TYR A 38 5.28 -7.36 0.34
N SER A 39 6.49 -7.87 0.56
CA SER A 39 6.71 -9.19 1.17
C SER A 39 6.23 -9.22 2.62
N LEU A 40 6.57 -8.19 3.41
CA LEU A 40 6.10 -8.04 4.78
C LEU A 40 4.58 -7.86 4.84
N LEU A 41 4.03 -7.02 3.96
CA LEU A 41 2.58 -6.82 3.88
C LEU A 41 1.84 -8.13 3.54
N SER A 42 2.39 -8.93 2.62
CA SER A 42 1.79 -10.22 2.23
C SER A 42 1.84 -11.26 3.34
N ALA A 43 2.98 -11.34 4.05
CA ALA A 43 3.14 -12.24 5.18
C ALA A 43 2.17 -11.89 6.32
N ASP A 44 1.84 -10.60 6.45
CA ASP A 44 0.94 -10.08 7.48
C ASP A 44 -0.55 -10.09 7.07
N ALA A 45 -0.89 -10.55 5.86
CA ALA A 45 -2.25 -10.44 5.30
C ALA A 45 -3.36 -10.99 6.23
N LYS A 46 -3.06 -12.05 7.00
CA LYS A 46 -4.00 -12.64 7.97
C LYS A 46 -4.06 -11.89 9.30
N ALA A 47 -2.93 -11.37 9.77
CA ALA A 47 -2.85 -10.66 11.04
C ALA A 47 -3.35 -9.22 10.93
N GLY A 48 -3.23 -8.61 9.75
CA GLY A 48 -3.80 -7.30 9.43
C GLY A 48 -3.16 -6.14 10.20
N ARG A 49 -1.95 -6.31 10.74
CA ARG A 49 -1.24 -5.28 11.52
C ARG A 49 -1.05 -4.00 10.72
N PHE A 50 -0.77 -4.13 9.42
CA PHE A 50 -0.55 -2.96 8.57
C PHE A 50 -1.84 -2.32 8.03
N GLN A 51 -3.01 -2.93 8.28
CA GLN A 51 -4.30 -2.45 7.74
C GLN A 51 -4.78 -1.14 8.38
N GLN A 52 -4.25 -0.81 9.57
CA GLN A 52 -4.60 0.36 10.34
C GLN A 52 -3.36 0.91 11.04
N ARG A 53 -3.48 2.12 11.58
CA ARG A 53 -2.46 2.74 12.43
C ARG A 53 -2.46 2.07 13.83
N PRO A 54 -1.40 2.25 14.65
CA PRO A 54 -1.35 1.70 16.01
C PRO A 54 -2.52 2.10 16.91
N ASP A 55 -3.15 3.25 16.63
CA ASP A 55 -4.32 3.78 17.35
C ASP A 55 -5.66 3.23 16.81
N GLY A 56 -5.64 2.30 15.85
CA GLY A 56 -6.82 1.73 15.20
C GLY A 56 -7.46 2.64 14.13
N SER A 57 -6.95 3.85 13.94
CA SER A 57 -7.46 4.75 12.90
C SER A 57 -6.98 4.31 11.50
N PRO A 58 -7.74 4.64 10.44
CA PRO A 58 -7.27 4.41 9.08
C PRO A 58 -6.04 5.26 8.75
N HIS A 59 -5.25 4.79 7.77
CA HIS A 59 -4.14 5.58 7.24
C HIS A 59 -4.65 6.82 6.49
N ALA A 60 -4.04 7.98 6.73
CA ALA A 60 -4.39 9.20 6.02
C ALA A 60 -4.02 9.13 4.53
N VAL A 61 -2.88 8.51 4.21
CA VAL A 61 -2.42 8.27 2.85
C VAL A 61 -1.73 6.90 2.81
N VAL A 62 -2.04 6.09 1.80
CA VAL A 62 -1.27 4.91 1.43
C VAL A 62 -0.71 5.12 0.03
N ILE A 63 0.62 5.00 -0.10
CA ILE A 63 1.32 5.09 -1.38
C ILE A 63 1.86 3.70 -1.70
N ALA A 64 1.44 3.13 -2.83
CA ALA A 64 1.97 1.89 -3.34
C ALA A 64 2.89 2.19 -4.52
N ASP A 65 4.20 2.14 -4.26
CA ASP A 65 5.22 2.26 -5.29
C ASP A 65 5.34 0.95 -6.10
N GLU A 66 5.72 1.06 -7.36
CA GLU A 66 5.71 -0.02 -8.35
C GLU A 66 4.41 -0.86 -8.32
N SER A 67 3.27 -0.16 -8.38
CA SER A 67 1.92 -0.71 -8.22
C SER A 67 1.54 -1.76 -9.29
N HIS A 68 2.30 -1.88 -10.36
CA HIS A 68 2.17 -2.96 -11.34
C HIS A 68 2.32 -4.36 -10.71
N ASN A 69 2.82 -4.45 -9.47
CA ASN A 69 2.81 -5.68 -8.66
C ASN A 69 1.40 -6.10 -8.16
N ILE A 70 0.39 -5.25 -8.29
CA ILE A 70 -1.00 -5.45 -7.84
C ILE A 70 -1.89 -5.84 -9.03
N LYS A 71 -1.59 -6.97 -9.66
CA LYS A 71 -2.17 -7.31 -10.97
C LYS A 71 -3.13 -8.50 -10.97
N ASP A 72 -3.03 -9.36 -9.96
CA ASP A 72 -3.77 -10.63 -9.90
C ASP A 72 -4.46 -10.80 -8.55
N TRP A 73 -5.76 -11.03 -8.55
CA TRP A 73 -6.55 -11.31 -7.35
C TRP A 73 -6.11 -12.57 -6.61
N GLY A 74 -5.49 -13.54 -7.28
CA GLY A 74 -4.93 -14.75 -6.67
C GLY A 74 -3.73 -14.46 -5.77
N ALA A 75 -2.94 -13.44 -6.09
CA ALA A 75 -1.69 -13.12 -5.42
C ALA A 75 -1.91 -12.61 -3.98
N ALA A 76 -1.08 -13.10 -3.05
CA ALA A 76 -1.10 -12.69 -1.64
C ALA A 76 -0.91 -11.17 -1.47
N ARG A 77 -0.05 -10.57 -2.29
CA ARG A 77 0.19 -9.12 -2.34
C ARG A 77 -1.08 -8.32 -2.61
N THR A 78 -1.82 -8.70 -3.66
CA THR A 78 -3.09 -8.06 -4.04
C THR A 78 -4.13 -8.21 -2.94
N LYS A 79 -4.28 -9.42 -2.39
CA LYS A 79 -5.23 -9.71 -1.30
C LYS A 79 -4.92 -8.89 -0.04
N ALA A 80 -3.65 -8.61 0.24
CA ALA A 80 -3.24 -7.82 1.39
C ALA A 80 -3.38 -6.30 1.16
N LEU A 81 -3.01 -5.82 -0.03
CA LEU A 81 -2.90 -4.40 -0.32
C LEU A 81 -4.21 -3.75 -0.74
N VAL A 82 -5.08 -4.44 -1.49
CA VAL A 82 -6.37 -3.87 -1.92
C VAL A 82 -7.22 -3.42 -0.72
N PRO A 83 -7.40 -4.23 0.35
CA PRO A 83 -8.12 -3.77 1.54
C PRO A 83 -7.46 -2.57 2.23
N LEU A 84 -6.12 -2.55 2.28
CA LEU A 84 -5.36 -1.45 2.89
C LEU A 84 -5.61 -0.14 2.13
N LEU A 85 -5.52 -0.16 0.80
CA LEU A 85 -5.77 1.01 -0.05
C LEU A 85 -7.21 1.52 0.09
N ARG A 86 -8.20 0.60 0.13
CA ARG A 86 -9.62 0.95 0.29
C ARG A 86 -9.96 1.58 1.63
N ARG A 87 -9.24 1.20 2.69
CA ARG A 87 -9.45 1.74 4.04
C ARG A 87 -8.79 3.10 4.22
N ALA A 88 -7.74 3.39 3.46
CA ALA A 88 -7.03 4.66 3.55
C ALA A 88 -7.93 5.84 3.12
N GLN A 89 -7.72 7.02 3.72
CA GLN A 89 -8.44 8.22 3.29
C GLN A 89 -8.05 8.66 1.87
N ARG A 90 -6.79 8.44 1.50
CA ARG A 90 -6.24 8.69 0.17
C ARG A 90 -5.33 7.54 -0.22
N ALA A 91 -5.43 7.09 -1.46
CA ALA A 91 -4.60 6.03 -2.01
C ALA A 91 -3.92 6.55 -3.28
N VAL A 92 -2.62 6.31 -3.42
CA VAL A 92 -1.82 6.69 -4.60
C VAL A 92 -1.08 5.45 -5.09
N LEU A 93 -1.27 5.11 -6.36
CA LEU A 93 -0.54 4.07 -7.05
C LEU A 93 0.50 4.73 -7.95
N LEU A 94 1.77 4.36 -7.80
CA LEU A 94 2.87 4.84 -8.62
C LEU A 94 3.43 3.66 -9.42
N SER A 95 3.60 3.84 -10.73
CA SER A 95 4.25 2.85 -11.59
C SER A 95 4.98 3.58 -12.71
N GLY A 96 6.23 3.18 -12.98
CA GLY A 96 6.99 3.66 -14.15
C GLY A 96 6.67 2.91 -15.44
N THR A 97 5.85 1.85 -15.36
CA THR A 97 5.50 1.01 -16.53
C THR A 97 3.99 1.04 -16.79
N PRO A 98 3.55 1.28 -18.05
CA PRO A 98 2.18 1.01 -18.43
C PRO A 98 1.91 -0.51 -18.34
N THR A 99 0.66 -0.89 -18.09
CA THR A 99 0.22 -2.27 -17.88
C THR A 99 0.83 -3.21 -18.91
N ARG A 100 1.50 -4.28 -18.44
CA ARG A 100 2.45 -5.02 -19.26
C ARG A 100 1.81 -6.00 -20.23
N ASN A 101 0.70 -6.65 -19.85
CA ASN A 101 0.21 -7.81 -20.60
C ASN A 101 -1.25 -7.72 -21.04
N SER A 102 -2.13 -7.15 -20.23
CA SER A 102 -3.58 -7.18 -20.52
C SER A 102 -4.37 -6.22 -19.65
N ALA A 103 -5.59 -5.86 -20.09
CA ALA A 103 -6.44 -4.89 -19.40
C ALA A 103 -6.90 -5.37 -18.02
N ASP A 104 -7.06 -6.68 -17.82
CA ASP A 104 -7.46 -7.27 -16.53
C ASP A 104 -6.42 -7.07 -15.41
N GLU A 105 -5.15 -6.86 -15.75
CA GLU A 105 -4.12 -6.51 -14.75
C GLU A 105 -4.37 -5.12 -14.09
N LEU A 106 -5.20 -4.26 -14.71
CA LEU A 106 -5.64 -2.99 -14.12
C LEU A 106 -6.82 -3.14 -13.17
N HIS A 107 -7.60 -4.21 -13.31
CA HIS A 107 -8.84 -4.35 -12.56
C HIS A 107 -8.60 -4.31 -11.03
N PRO A 108 -7.63 -5.03 -10.44
CA PRO A 108 -7.35 -4.92 -9.00
C PRO A 108 -6.95 -3.51 -8.57
N GLN A 109 -6.20 -2.79 -9.40
CA GLN A 109 -5.76 -1.42 -9.13
C GLN A 109 -6.94 -0.45 -9.13
N LEU A 110 -7.83 -0.54 -10.13
CA LEU A 110 -9.06 0.27 -10.21
C LEU A 110 -10.00 -0.03 -9.05
N CYS A 111 -10.17 -1.31 -8.74
CA CYS A 111 -10.93 -1.78 -7.59
C CYS A 111 -10.41 -1.23 -6.26
N ALA A 112 -9.10 -1.03 -6.13
CA ALA A 112 -8.48 -0.47 -4.93
C ALA A 112 -8.73 1.04 -4.80
N LEU A 113 -8.63 1.78 -5.92
CA LEU A 113 -8.73 3.24 -5.93
C LEU A 113 -10.16 3.76 -5.97
N VAL A 114 -11.01 3.16 -6.81
CA VAL A 114 -12.38 3.64 -7.03
C VAL A 114 -13.36 2.47 -6.95
N PRO A 115 -13.66 1.93 -5.75
CA PRO A 115 -14.51 0.76 -5.59
C PRO A 115 -15.91 0.92 -6.19
N ARG A 116 -16.42 2.16 -6.29
CA ARG A 116 -17.72 2.46 -6.90
C ARG A 116 -17.71 2.39 -8.43
N LEU A 117 -16.55 2.58 -9.05
CA LEU A 117 -16.33 2.44 -10.49
C LEU A 117 -15.68 1.10 -10.84
N ALA A 118 -15.56 0.19 -9.88
CA ALA A 118 -15.06 -1.15 -10.12
C ALA A 118 -16.02 -1.88 -11.09
N ALA A 119 -15.67 -1.85 -12.37
CA ALA A 119 -16.29 -2.70 -13.38
C ALA A 119 -16.06 -4.17 -13.02
N ARG A 120 -16.91 -5.05 -13.54
CA ARG A 120 -16.73 -6.50 -13.31
C ARG A 120 -15.43 -6.92 -13.98
N LEU A 121 -14.75 -7.92 -13.43
CA LEU A 121 -13.54 -8.47 -14.06
C LEU A 121 -13.81 -8.95 -15.50
N GLU A 122 -15.04 -9.38 -15.77
CA GLU A 122 -15.54 -9.77 -17.10
C GLU A 122 -15.47 -8.62 -18.11
N ASP A 123 -15.62 -7.36 -17.68
CA ASP A 123 -15.55 -6.18 -18.54
C ASP A 123 -14.12 -5.87 -19.03
N PHE A 124 -13.11 -6.58 -18.50
CA PHE A 124 -11.69 -6.42 -18.82
C PHE A 124 -11.09 -7.62 -19.58
N ARG A 125 -11.91 -8.63 -19.92
CA ARG A 125 -11.48 -9.83 -20.65
C ARG A 125 -11.68 -9.72 -22.16
#